data_AF-A0A1X7JW17-F1
#
_entry.id   AF-A0A1X7JW17-F1
#
_cell.length_a   1.000
_cell.length_b   1.000
_cell.length_c   1.000
_cell.angle_alpha   90.00
_cell.angle_beta   90.00
_cell.angle_gamma   90.00
#
_symmetry.space_group_name_H-M   'P 1'
#
loop_
_entity.id
_entity.type
_entity.pdbx_description
1 polymer ?
#
loop_
_entity_poly.entity_id
_entity_poly.type
_entity_poly.pdbx_seq_one_letter_code
_entity_poly.pdbx_strand_id
1 'polypeptide(L)'
;MKLTKQQRLGLIPILQYILCVTYLDIIYYQKNWQKLFVLQNAIFTYMQRKVIYKITYPNGKIYIGKDLTNTLNYFGSANSEYISADFTDEQMMDFTIRKEIIWETFSNDTNEVNRIEVELIRKYKSNNPQIGYNMWPKHKNNVDKSPT
;
A
#
# COMPACT_ATOMS: atom_id res chain seq x y z
N MET A 1 55.21 -33.44 11.02
CA MET A 1 55.84 -33.97 9.80
C MET A 1 55.86 -32.87 8.73
N LYS A 2 57.02 -32.37 8.28
CA LYS A 2 57.11 -31.28 7.28
C LYS A 2 57.10 -31.88 5.87
N LEU A 3 56.21 -31.40 5.00
CA LEU A 3 56.14 -31.83 3.60
C LEU A 3 57.43 -31.49 2.84
N THR A 4 57.86 -32.39 1.95
CA THR A 4 59.03 -32.19 1.10
C THR A 4 58.75 -31.12 0.03
N LYS A 5 59.80 -30.49 -0.53
CA LYS A 5 59.66 -29.42 -1.53
C LYS A 5 58.87 -29.88 -2.76
N GLN A 6 59.06 -31.13 -3.18
CA GLN A 6 58.37 -31.75 -4.31
C GLN A 6 56.89 -32.04 -4.01
N GLN A 7 56.56 -32.44 -2.76
CA GLN A 7 55.17 -32.59 -2.30
C GLN A 7 54.43 -31.25 -2.26
N ARG A 8 55.13 -30.14 -1.91
CA ARG A 8 54.52 -28.79 -1.93
C ARG A 8 54.26 -28.28 -3.35
N LEU A 9 55.17 -28.55 -4.30
CA LEU A 9 54.99 -28.20 -5.72
C LEU A 9 53.78 -28.88 -6.35
N GLY A 10 53.50 -30.14 -6.00
CA GLY A 10 52.30 -30.86 -6.45
C GLY A 10 50.97 -30.38 -5.85
N LEU A 11 51.00 -29.69 -4.70
CA LEU A 11 49.81 -29.15 -4.04
C LEU A 11 49.35 -27.79 -4.62
N ILE A 12 50.25 -27.03 -5.25
CA ILE A 12 49.94 -25.73 -5.87
C ILE A 12 48.85 -25.84 -6.95
N PRO A 13 48.94 -26.74 -7.95
CA PRO A 13 47.89 -26.84 -8.97
C PRO A 13 46.55 -27.33 -8.41
N ILE A 14 46.56 -28.17 -7.35
CA ILE A 14 45.34 -28.64 -6.68
C ILE A 14 44.66 -27.48 -5.93
N LEU A 15 45.43 -26.68 -5.20
CA LEU A 15 44.91 -25.49 -4.52
C LEU A 15 44.39 -24.44 -5.52
N GLN A 16 45.09 -24.25 -6.64
CA GLN A 16 44.67 -23.32 -7.69
C GLN A 16 43.40 -23.80 -8.40
N TYR A 17 43.23 -25.11 -8.61
CA TYR A 17 41.99 -25.70 -9.12
C TYR A 17 40.83 -25.53 -8.14
N ILE A 18 41.03 -25.79 -6.85
CA ILE A 18 40.00 -25.59 -5.82
C ILE A 18 39.59 -24.11 -5.73
N LEU A 19 40.55 -23.18 -5.78
CA LEU A 19 40.26 -21.74 -5.81
C LEU A 19 39.50 -21.33 -7.08
N CYS A 20 39.83 -21.93 -8.22
CA CYS A 20 39.13 -21.66 -9.48
C CYS A 20 37.68 -22.16 -9.46
N VAL A 21 37.44 -23.40 -9.01
CA VAL A 21 36.09 -23.98 -8.92
C VAL A 21 35.24 -23.19 -7.91
N THR A 22 35.79 -22.87 -6.74
CA THR A 22 35.06 -22.08 -5.72
C THR A 22 34.76 -20.65 -6.20
N TYR A 23 35.66 -20.03 -6.96
CA TYR A 23 35.43 -18.70 -7.55
C TYR A 23 34.33 -18.73 -8.62
N LEU A 24 34.30 -19.75 -9.47
CA LEU A 24 33.25 -19.94 -10.47
C LEU A 24 31.88 -20.19 -9.82
N ASP A 25 31.82 -20.96 -8.74
CA ASP A 25 30.61 -21.17 -7.95
C ASP A 25 30.13 -19.85 -7.32
N ILE A 26 31.03 -19.05 -6.72
CA ILE A 26 30.68 -17.74 -6.16
C ILE A 26 30.10 -16.82 -7.25
N ILE A 27 30.68 -16.77 -8.45
CA ILE A 27 30.15 -15.97 -9.56
C ILE A 27 28.79 -16.50 -10.02
N TYR A 28 28.63 -17.83 -10.12
CA TYR A 28 27.37 -18.46 -10.49
C TYR A 28 26.26 -18.10 -9.49
N TYR A 29 26.52 -18.25 -8.19
CA TYR A 29 25.60 -17.84 -7.15
C TYR A 29 25.34 -16.32 -7.21
N GLN A 30 26.37 -15.47 -7.27
CA GLN A 30 26.21 -14.01 -7.35
C GLN A 30 25.33 -13.57 -8.53
N LYS A 31 25.49 -14.16 -9.73
CA LYS A 31 24.63 -13.88 -10.89
C LYS A 31 23.18 -14.31 -10.64
N ASN A 32 22.97 -15.46 -10.02
CA ASN A 32 21.62 -15.93 -9.66
C ASN A 32 20.97 -15.06 -8.58
N TRP A 33 21.75 -14.56 -7.61
CA TRP A 33 21.29 -13.63 -6.58
C TRP A 33 20.87 -12.29 -7.17
N GLN A 34 21.61 -11.74 -8.13
CA GLN A 34 21.20 -10.53 -8.84
C GLN A 34 19.89 -10.74 -9.60
N LYS A 35 19.73 -11.89 -10.27
CA LYS A 35 18.49 -12.22 -10.99
C LYS A 35 17.30 -12.39 -10.04
N LEU A 36 17.49 -13.06 -8.90
CA LEU A 36 16.50 -13.21 -7.84
C LEU A 36 16.15 -11.86 -7.22
N PHE A 37 17.13 -10.98 -6.98
CA PHE A 37 16.91 -9.63 -6.47
C PHE A 37 16.13 -8.78 -7.46
N VAL A 38 16.45 -8.84 -8.76
CA VAL A 38 15.68 -8.14 -9.81
C VAL A 38 14.25 -8.69 -9.90
N LEU A 39 14.06 -10.01 -9.85
CA LEU A 39 12.74 -10.64 -9.83
C LEU A 39 11.95 -10.26 -8.58
N GLN A 40 12.56 -10.27 -7.40
CA GLN A 40 11.92 -9.90 -6.14
C GLN A 40 11.52 -8.43 -6.13
N ASN A 41 12.38 -7.54 -6.62
CA ASN A 41 12.04 -6.12 -6.78
C ASN A 41 10.98 -5.91 -7.87
N ALA A 42 11.02 -6.66 -8.98
CA ALA A 42 9.99 -6.59 -10.01
C ALA A 42 8.64 -7.07 -9.48
N ILE A 43 8.60 -8.17 -8.71
CA ILE A 43 7.39 -8.67 -8.05
C ILE A 43 6.87 -7.66 -7.03
N PHE A 44 7.76 -7.07 -6.21
CA PHE A 44 7.41 -6.01 -5.27
C PHE A 44 6.89 -4.75 -5.99
N THR A 45 7.46 -4.41 -7.14
CA THR A 45 7.02 -3.29 -8.00
C THR A 45 5.69 -3.60 -8.70
N TYR A 46 5.43 -4.87 -9.02
CA TYR A 46 4.19 -5.32 -9.67
C TYR A 46 3.02 -5.45 -8.68
N MET A 47 3.31 -5.59 -7.39
CA MET A 47 2.31 -5.54 -6.33
C MET A 47 1.88 -4.08 -6.13
N GLN A 48 0.86 -3.66 -6.86
CA GLN A 48 0.36 -2.28 -6.77
C GLN A 48 -0.18 -2.01 -5.36
N ARG A 49 0.39 -1.01 -4.69
CA ARG A 49 -0.10 -0.56 -3.39
C ARG A 49 -1.51 -0.01 -3.54
N LYS A 50 -2.44 -0.58 -2.78
CA LYS A 50 -3.82 -0.11 -2.66
C LYS A 50 -4.01 0.42 -1.26
N VAL A 51 -4.72 1.54 -1.13
CA VAL A 51 -4.91 2.21 0.15
C VAL A 51 -6.36 2.57 0.39
N ILE A 52 -6.75 2.65 1.66
CA ILE A 52 -7.96 3.33 2.09
C ILE A 52 -7.52 4.57 2.85
N TYR A 53 -8.11 5.69 2.49
CA TYR A 53 -7.80 6.98 3.04
C TYR A 53 -9.03 7.64 3.67
N LYS A 54 -8.75 8.58 4.58
CA LYS A 54 -9.73 9.48 5.19
C LYS A 54 -9.40 10.91 4.79
N ILE A 55 -10.37 11.60 4.23
CA ILE A 55 -10.33 13.05 4.00
C ILE A 55 -11.04 13.73 5.14
N THR A 56 -10.47 14.79 5.68
CA THR A 56 -11.10 15.67 6.69
C THR A 56 -11.26 17.06 6.11
N TYR A 57 -12.47 17.60 6.20
CA TYR A 57 -12.86 18.92 5.71
C TYR A 57 -12.82 19.97 6.84
N PRO A 58 -12.84 21.28 6.54
CA PRO A 58 -12.75 22.34 7.56
C PRO A 58 -13.87 22.30 8.60
N ASN A 59 -15.07 21.83 8.21
CA ASN A 59 -16.21 21.65 9.13
C ASN A 59 -16.08 20.41 10.04
N GLY A 60 -14.97 19.68 9.96
CA GLY A 60 -14.72 18.46 10.73
C GLY A 60 -15.38 17.19 10.16
N LYS A 61 -16.21 17.31 9.12
CA LYS A 61 -16.78 16.13 8.45
C LYS A 61 -15.70 15.38 7.68
N ILE A 62 -15.93 14.08 7.50
CA ILE A 62 -14.96 13.17 6.88
C ILE A 62 -15.51 12.44 5.66
N TYR A 63 -14.62 11.98 4.80
CA TYR A 63 -14.92 11.04 3.73
C TYR A 63 -13.91 9.89 3.75
N ILE A 64 -14.40 8.66 3.67
CA ILE A 64 -13.58 7.46 3.56
C ILE A 64 -13.65 6.98 2.12
N GLY A 65 -12.51 6.82 1.48
CA GLY A 65 -12.41 6.31 0.11
C GLY A 65 -11.21 5.40 -0.06
N LYS A 66 -11.19 4.66 -1.16
CA LYS A 66 -10.06 3.82 -1.56
C LYS A 66 -9.34 4.37 -2.79
N ASP A 67 -8.06 4.06 -2.90
CA ASP A 67 -7.22 4.33 -4.07
C ASP A 67 -6.57 3.01 -4.48
N LEU A 68 -6.90 2.56 -5.70
CA LEU A 68 -6.39 1.33 -6.30
C LEU A 68 -5.25 1.59 -7.28
N THR A 69 -4.97 2.85 -7.59
CA THR A 69 -4.01 3.30 -8.60
C THR A 69 -2.74 3.89 -7.98
N ASN A 70 -2.73 4.10 -6.66
CA ASN A 70 -1.64 4.69 -5.90
C ASN A 70 -1.29 6.11 -6.38
N THR A 71 -2.32 6.90 -6.67
CA THR A 71 -2.19 8.25 -7.22
C THR A 71 -2.11 9.27 -6.09
N LEU A 72 -1.00 10.03 -6.03
CA LEU A 72 -0.73 10.98 -4.94
C LEU A 72 -1.88 12.00 -4.76
N ASN A 73 -2.33 12.61 -5.85
CA ASN A 73 -3.35 13.65 -5.87
C ASN A 73 -4.79 13.12 -6.03
N TYR A 74 -5.05 11.83 -5.77
CA TYR A 74 -6.40 11.30 -5.78
C TYR A 74 -7.11 11.56 -4.44
N PHE A 75 -8.14 12.41 -4.45
CA PHE A 75 -8.96 12.77 -3.28
C PHE A 75 -10.39 12.20 -3.36
N GLY A 76 -10.55 11.11 -4.09
CA GLY A 76 -11.78 10.33 -4.13
C GLY A 76 -12.89 10.89 -5.01
N SER A 77 -14.08 10.37 -4.78
CA SER A 77 -15.28 10.62 -5.59
C SER A 77 -16.46 11.00 -4.71
N ALA A 78 -16.18 11.74 -3.64
CA ALA A 78 -17.22 12.33 -2.81
C ALA A 78 -18.09 13.27 -3.65
N ASN A 79 -19.39 13.32 -3.35
CA ASN A 79 -20.33 14.14 -4.12
C ASN A 79 -20.08 15.63 -3.81
N SER A 80 -19.66 16.39 -4.83
CA SER A 80 -19.31 17.81 -4.69
C SER A 80 -20.47 18.67 -4.21
N GLU A 81 -21.70 18.42 -4.67
CA GLU A 81 -22.88 19.20 -4.29
C GLU A 81 -23.19 19.05 -2.79
N TYR A 82 -23.05 17.83 -2.25
CA TYR A 82 -23.23 17.55 -0.82
C TYR A 82 -22.18 18.23 0.05
N ILE A 83 -20.94 18.29 -0.44
CA ILE A 83 -19.86 18.96 0.28
C ILE A 83 -20.11 20.46 0.25
N SER A 84 -20.32 21.06 -0.93
CA SER A 84 -20.52 22.50 -1.08
C SER A 84 -21.72 23.03 -0.29
N ALA A 85 -22.75 22.21 -0.05
CA ALA A 85 -23.90 22.59 0.76
C ALA A 85 -23.55 22.93 2.23
N ASP A 86 -22.39 22.51 2.73
CA ASP A 86 -21.92 22.82 4.09
C ASP A 86 -20.97 24.04 4.15
N PHE A 87 -20.69 24.73 3.03
CA PHE A 87 -19.72 25.83 2.97
C PHE A 87 -20.33 27.09 2.33
N THR A 88 -19.89 28.26 2.77
CA THR A 88 -20.20 29.53 2.10
C THR A 88 -19.27 29.76 0.91
N ASP A 89 -19.63 30.68 0.01
CA ASP A 89 -18.78 31.07 -1.13
C ASP A 89 -17.39 31.52 -0.68
N GLU A 90 -17.30 32.31 0.39
CA GLU A 90 -16.02 32.76 0.95
C GLU A 90 -15.16 31.61 1.48
N GLN A 91 -15.78 30.61 2.12
CA GLN A 91 -15.08 29.42 2.60
C GLN A 91 -14.60 28.53 1.44
N MET A 92 -15.31 28.52 0.31
CA MET A 92 -14.91 27.77 -0.88
C MET A 92 -13.73 28.42 -1.62
N MET A 93 -13.52 29.73 -1.46
CA MET A 93 -12.40 30.44 -2.10
C MET A 93 -11.03 30.03 -1.53
N ASP A 94 -10.96 29.74 -0.22
CA ASP A 94 -9.75 29.29 0.44
C ASP A 94 -10.07 28.32 1.57
N PHE A 95 -9.77 27.04 1.34
CA PHE A 95 -9.85 26.03 2.38
C PHE A 95 -8.82 24.93 2.16
N THR A 96 -8.52 24.22 3.25
CA THR A 96 -7.64 23.06 3.24
C THR A 96 -8.42 21.79 3.56
N ILE A 97 -8.04 20.71 2.90
CA ILE A 97 -8.48 19.35 3.24
C ILE A 97 -7.27 18.51 3.56
N ARG A 98 -7.43 17.53 4.45
CA ARG A 98 -6.35 16.62 4.85
C ARG A 98 -6.69 15.18 4.46
N LYS A 99 -5.82 14.55 3.66
CA LYS A 99 -5.87 13.11 3.33
C LYS A 99 -4.93 12.34 4.25
N GLU A 100 -5.44 11.28 4.87
CA GLU A 100 -4.68 10.34 5.70
C GLU A 100 -4.82 8.93 5.15
N ILE A 101 -3.72 8.20 4.97
CA ILE A 101 -3.79 6.76 4.74
C ILE A 101 -4.09 6.07 6.07
N ILE A 102 -5.20 5.33 6.14
CA ILE A 102 -5.66 4.65 7.36
C ILE A 102 -5.59 3.13 7.25
N TRP A 103 -5.37 2.61 6.05
CA TRP A 103 -5.13 1.20 5.77
C TRP A 103 -4.46 1.04 4.40
N GLU A 104 -3.61 0.03 4.24
CA GLU A 104 -2.96 -0.29 2.98
C GLU A 104 -2.76 -1.80 2.78
N THR A 105 -2.67 -2.21 1.51
CA THR A 105 -2.32 -3.57 1.12
C THR A 105 -1.53 -3.55 -0.19
N PHE A 106 -0.79 -4.63 -0.41
CA PHE A 106 -0.13 -4.93 -1.68
C PHE A 106 -0.85 -6.09 -2.43
N SER A 107 -1.98 -6.56 -1.89
CA SER A 107 -2.80 -7.61 -2.46
C SER A 107 -3.53 -7.15 -3.73
N ASN A 108 -3.60 -8.03 -4.73
CA ASN A 108 -4.42 -7.80 -5.91
C ASN A 108 -5.92 -8.06 -5.66
N ASP A 109 -6.32 -8.56 -4.48
CA ASP A 109 -7.72 -8.79 -4.15
C ASP A 109 -8.46 -7.48 -3.86
N THR A 110 -9.25 -7.03 -4.83
CA THR A 110 -10.08 -5.83 -4.70
C THR A 110 -11.29 -6.06 -3.78
N ASN A 111 -11.75 -7.31 -3.58
CA ASN A 111 -12.88 -7.59 -2.69
C ASN A 111 -12.52 -7.38 -1.22
N GLU A 112 -11.29 -7.72 -0.84
CA GLU A 112 -10.74 -7.39 0.48
C GLU A 112 -10.79 -5.89 0.73
N VAL A 113 -10.25 -5.09 -0.21
CA VAL A 113 -10.23 -3.63 -0.11
C VAL A 113 -11.65 -3.07 0.02
N ASN A 114 -12.60 -3.56 -0.78
CA ASN A 114 -14.00 -3.14 -0.71
C ASN A 114 -14.63 -3.46 0.65
N ARG A 115 -14.37 -4.65 1.21
CA ARG A 115 -14.88 -5.06 2.51
C ARG A 115 -14.34 -4.17 3.63
N ILE A 116 -13.02 -3.95 3.65
CA ILE A 116 -12.37 -3.10 4.66
C ILE A 116 -12.85 -1.65 4.54
N GLU A 117 -13.03 -1.13 3.33
CA GLU A 117 -13.59 0.22 3.11
C GLU A 117 -14.97 0.37 3.78
N VAL A 118 -15.86 -0.61 3.58
CA VAL A 118 -17.20 -0.61 4.20
C VAL A 118 -17.11 -0.66 5.72
N GLU A 119 -16.22 -1.50 6.26
CA GLU A 119 -15.98 -1.60 7.71
C GLU A 119 -15.49 -0.28 8.30
N LEU A 120 -14.57 0.39 7.61
CA LEU A 120 -14.04 1.68 8.03
C LEU A 120 -15.10 2.80 7.91
N ILE A 121 -15.90 2.84 6.85
CA ILE A 121 -17.04 3.78 6.73
C ILE A 121 -17.98 3.66 7.94
N ARG A 122 -18.32 2.42 8.34
CA ARG A 122 -19.17 2.18 9.52
C ARG A 122 -18.47 2.53 10.83
N LYS A 123 -17.19 2.16 10.98
CA LYS A 123 -16.37 2.44 12.18
C LYS A 123 -16.25 3.93 12.44
N TYR A 124 -15.96 4.72 11.40
CA TYR A 124 -15.85 6.17 11.50
C TYR A 124 -17.19 6.89 11.37
N LYS A 125 -18.28 6.16 11.10
CA LYS A 125 -19.62 6.71 10.84
C LYS A 125 -19.62 7.78 9.75
N SER A 126 -18.71 7.70 8.78
CA SER A 126 -18.62 8.69 7.70
C SER A 126 -19.85 8.67 6.77
N ASN A 127 -20.74 7.69 6.95
CA ASN A 127 -22.03 7.63 6.29
C ASN A 127 -23.17 8.38 6.98
N ASN A 128 -22.96 8.84 8.21
CA ASN A 128 -23.91 9.72 8.88
C ASN A 128 -23.69 11.16 8.35
N PRO A 129 -24.70 11.85 7.79
CA PRO A 129 -24.55 13.21 7.26
C PRO A 129 -24.06 14.26 8.26
N GLN A 130 -24.17 13.98 9.57
CA GLN A 130 -23.63 14.83 10.64
C GLN A 130 -22.13 14.62 10.88
N ILE A 131 -21.56 13.52 10.38
CA ILE A 131 -20.16 13.12 10.61
C ILE A 131 -19.37 13.07 9.30
N GLY A 132 -20.00 12.74 8.17
CA GLY A 132 -19.28 12.57 6.91
C GLY A 132 -20.13 12.54 5.66
N TYR A 133 -19.45 12.33 4.54
CA TYR A 133 -19.98 12.48 3.18
C TYR A 133 -20.16 11.15 2.42
N ASN A 134 -19.93 9.99 3.04
CA ASN A 134 -20.19 8.71 2.39
C ASN A 134 -21.70 8.45 2.28
N MET A 135 -22.24 8.31 1.08
CA MET A 135 -23.68 7.97 0.94
C MET A 135 -23.96 6.47 1.07
N TRP A 136 -22.93 5.65 0.89
CA TRP A 136 -23.02 4.20 0.98
C TRP A 136 -21.94 3.63 1.92
N PRO A 137 -22.25 2.57 2.71
CA PRO A 137 -23.58 1.99 2.91
C PRO A 137 -24.55 3.00 3.56
N LYS A 138 -25.84 2.90 3.25
CA LYS A 138 -26.85 3.79 3.85
C LYS A 138 -26.76 3.75 5.38
N HIS A 139 -26.74 4.92 5.99
CA HIS A 139 -26.78 5.04 7.44
C HIS A 139 -28.14 4.57 7.94
N LYS A 140 -28.15 3.67 8.93
CA LYS A 140 -29.39 3.18 9.54
C LYS A 140 -29.74 4.11 10.70
N ASN A 141 -30.64 5.06 10.47
CA ASN A 141 -31.27 5.78 11.55
C ASN A 141 -32.31 4.85 12.18
N ASN A 142 -32.24 4.60 13.49
CA ASN A 142 -33.26 3.81 14.21
C ASN A 142 -34.62 4.54 14.33
N VAL A 143 -34.79 5.70 13.66
CA VAL A 143 -36.00 6.54 13.71
C VAL A 143 -37.10 6.01 12.78
N ASP A 144 -36.77 5.22 11.75
CA ASP A 144 -37.75 4.71 10.76
C ASP A 144 -38.50 3.43 11.20
N LYS A 145 -38.53 3.11 12.50
CA LYS A 145 -39.19 1.92 13.05
C LYS A 145 -40.26 2.22 14.10
N SER A 146 -40.88 3.40 14.08
CA SER A 146 -42.15 3.60 14.80
C SER A 146 -43.27 2.88 14.04
N PRO A 147 -43.99 1.92 14.65
CA PRO A 147 -45.14 1.29 14.02
C PRO A 147 -46.25 2.32 13.91
N THR A 148 -46.68 2.60 12.68
CA THR A 148 -48.02 3.15 12.39
C THR A 148 -49.07 2.10 12.63
#